data_AF-A0A970UAF4-F1
#
_entry.id   AF-A0A970UAF4-F1
#
_cell.length_a   1.000
_cell.length_b   1.000
_cell.length_c   1.000
_cell.angle_alpha   90.00
_cell.angle_beta   90.00
_cell.angle_gamma   90.00
#
_symmetry.space_group_name_H-M   'P 1'
#
loop_
_entity.id
_entity.type
_entity.pdbx_description
1 polymer ?
#
loop_
_entity_poly.entity_id
_entity_poly.type
_entity_poly.pdbx_seq_one_letter_code
_entity_poly.pdbx_strand_id
1 'polypeptide(L)' 'MENAILLDSNILIAAFRRNEDAVSFLSKKNFNFVISDITTMELFAGCKTVEKRKEMENILKFYAQAPFTQN' A
#
# COMPACT_ATOMS: atom_id res chain seq x y z
N MET A 1 9.28 -14.30 14.84
CA MET A 1 8.45 -13.08 14.85
C MET A 1 8.37 -12.59 13.42
N GLU A 2 7.18 -12.49 12.85
CA GLU A 2 7.01 -11.80 11.58
C GLU A 2 7.24 -10.31 11.82
N ASN A 3 8.13 -9.70 11.03
CA ASN A 3 8.39 -8.27 11.12
C ASN A 3 7.27 -7.54 10.38
N ALA A 4 6.41 -6.85 11.12
CA ALA A 4 5.42 -5.95 10.53
C ALA A 4 6.14 -4.72 9.98
N ILE A 5 5.91 -4.41 8.70
CA ILE A 5 6.46 -3.23 8.04
C ILE A 5 5.31 -2.35 7.61
N LEU A 6 5.26 -1.13 8.13
CA LEU A 6 4.36 -0.11 7.65
C LEU A 6 4.87 0.43 6.31
N LEU A 7 4.06 0.34 5.27
CA LEU A 7 4.39 0.83 3.95
C LEU A 7 4.01 2.31 3.81
N ASP A 8 4.95 3.08 3.28
CA ASP A 8 4.72 4.42 2.78
C ASP A 8 4.08 4.36 1.38
N SER A 9 3.31 5.38 1.00
CA SER A 9 2.63 5.45 -0.30
C SER A 9 3.61 5.48 -1.46
N ASN A 10 4.82 6.03 -1.27
CA ASN A 10 5.85 6.09 -2.31
C ASN A 10 6.30 4.70 -2.82
N ILE A 11 6.44 3.70 -1.94
CA ILE A 11 6.82 2.33 -2.29
C ILE A 11 5.71 1.68 -3.12
N LEU A 12 4.46 1.86 -2.71
CA LEU A 12 3.30 1.34 -3.44
C LEU A 12 3.16 2.00 -4.81
N ILE A 13 3.31 3.34 -4.89
CA ILE A 13 3.30 4.09 -6.15
C ILE A 13 4.42 3.63 -7.08
N ALA A 14 5.64 3.42 -6.55
CA ALA A 14 6.76 2.92 -7.33
C ALA A 14 6.47 1.51 -7.89
N ALA A 15 5.93 0.61 -7.06
CA ALA A 15 5.54 -0.73 -7.49
C ALA A 15 4.43 -0.70 -8.58
N PHE A 16 3.41 0.16 -8.45
CA PHE A 16 2.38 0.33 -9.48
C PHE A 16 2.94 0.87 -10.80
N ARG A 17 4.03 1.63 -10.74
CA ARG A 17 4.79 2.10 -11.91
C ARG A 17 5.80 1.06 -12.42
N ARG A 18 5.75 -0.17 -11.90
CA ARG A 18 6.63 -1.29 -12.26
C ARG A 18 8.11 -1.02 -11.97
N ASN A 19 8.41 -0.23 -10.94
CA ASN A 19 9.78 -0.12 -10.44
C ASN A 19 10.21 -1.48 -9.84
N GLU A 20 11.28 -2.06 -10.38
CA GLU A 20 11.72 -3.42 -10.06
C GLU A 20 12.15 -3.57 -8.60
N ASP A 21 12.81 -2.56 -8.03
CA ASP A 21 13.26 -2.59 -6.63
C ASP A 21 12.08 -2.61 -5.65
N ALA A 22 11.05 -1.80 -5.93
CA ALA A 22 9.84 -1.76 -5.12
C ALA A 22 9.05 -3.08 -5.23
N VAL A 23 8.92 -3.65 -6.43
CA VAL A 23 8.27 -4.95 -6.64
C VAL A 23 9.06 -6.07 -5.94
N SER A 24 10.38 -6.08 -6.09
CA SER A 24 11.28 -7.01 -5.41
C SER A 24 11.14 -6.92 -3.90
N PHE A 25 11.11 -5.71 -3.34
CA PHE A 25 10.88 -5.48 -1.92
C PHE A 25 9.54 -6.06 -1.46
N LEU A 26 8.44 -5.77 -2.16
CA LEU A 26 7.10 -6.26 -1.81
C LEU A 26 6.92 -7.77 -2.01
N SER A 27 7.83 -8.44 -2.73
CA SER A 27 7.80 -9.90 -2.91
C SER A 27 8.35 -10.68 -1.71
N LYS A 28 9.02 -10.01 -0.76
CA LYS A 28 9.70 -10.63 0.38
C LYS A 28 8.71 -11.24 1.36
N LYS A 29 8.68 -12.58 1.43
CA LYS A 29 7.71 -13.36 2.23
C LYS A 29 7.93 -13.32 3.75
N ASN A 30 9.08 -12.83 4.19
CA ASN A 30 9.40 -12.71 5.61
C ASN A 30 8.86 -11.41 6.25
N PHE A 31 8.18 -10.56 5.47
CA PHE A 31 7.57 -9.33 5.94
C PHE A 31 6.05 -9.42 5.91
N ASN A 32 5.44 -8.92 6.97
CA ASN A 32 4.00 -8.68 7.01
C ASN A 32 3.77 -7.21 6.69
N PHE A 33 3.37 -6.91 5.46
CA PHE A 33 3.17 -5.53 5.02
C PHE A 33 1.83 -4.99 5.49
N VAL A 34 1.90 -3.84 6.14
CA VAL A 34 0.75 -3.12 6.69
C VAL A 34 0.67 -1.76 6.00
N ILE A 35 -0.53 -1.28 5.71
CA ILE A 35 -0.76 0.08 5.20
C ILE A 35 -1.58 0.87 6.21
N SER A 36 -1.32 2.17 6.34
CA SER A 36 -2.13 3.03 7.19
C SER A 36 -3.35 3.58 6.47
N ASP A 37 -4.34 4.04 7.24
CA ASP A 37 -5.46 4.82 6.67
C ASP A 37 -4.96 6.06 5.91
N ILE A 38 -3.88 6.70 6.39
CA ILE A 38 -3.26 7.85 5.71
C ILE A 38 -2.70 7.45 4.35
N THR A 39 -1.96 6.34 4.28
CA THR A 39 -1.44 5.78 3.02
C THR A 39 -2.58 5.48 2.04
N THR A 40 -3.67 4.89 2.52
CA THR A 40 -4.87 4.62 1.71
C THR A 40 -5.49 5.91 1.19
N MET A 41 -5.62 6.94 2.03
CA MET A 41 -6.12 8.26 1.63
C MET A 41 -5.25 8.89 0.53
N GLU A 42 -3.92 8.84 0.65
CA GLU A 42 -2.99 9.37 -0.34
C GLU A 42 -3.13 8.66 -1.69
N LEU A 43 -3.22 7.33 -1.70
CA LEU A 43 -3.38 6.53 -2.91
C LEU A 43 -4.70 6.83 -3.63
N PHE A 44 -5.80 6.96 -2.87
CA PHE A 44 -7.09 7.33 -3.44
C PHE A 44 -7.11 8.76 -3.96
N ALA A 45 -6.49 9.72 -3.26
CA ALA A 45 -6.36 11.09 -3.73
C ALA A 45 -5.55 11.18 -5.04
N GLY A 46 -4.57 10.28 -5.23
CA GLY A 46 -3.79 10.18 -6.46
C GLY A 46 -4.52 9.56 -7.66
N CYS A 47 -5.68 8.93 -7.46
CA CYS A 47 -6.44 8.29 -8.54
C CYS A 47 -7.22 9.33 -9.37
N LYS A 48 -6.88 9.45 -10.65
CA LYS A 48 -7.53 10.41 -11.58
C LYS A 48 -8.84 9.93 -12.20
N THR A 49 -9.16 8.64 -12.09
CA THR A 49 -10.40 8.06 -12.63
C THR A 49 -11.05 7.10 -11.64
N VAL A 50 -12.35 6.89 -11.81
CA VAL A 50 -13.14 5.98 -10.96
C VAL A 50 -12.68 4.54 -11.13
N GLU A 51 -12.29 4.13 -12.33
CA GLU A 51 -11.79 2.80 -12.64
C GLU A 51 -10.50 2.52 -11.87
N LYS A 52 -9.57 3.48 -11.86
CA LYS A 52 -8.28 3.36 -11.17
C LYS A 52 -8.45 3.32 -9.66
N ARG A 53 -9.42 4.08 -9.13
CA ARG A 53 -9.79 4.01 -7.71
C ARG A 53 -10.33 2.62 -7.34
N LYS A 54 -11.23 2.06 -8.15
CA LYS A 54 -11.78 0.70 -7.92
C LYS A 54 -10.70 -0.38 -7.98
N GLU A 55 -9.77 -0.27 -8.94
CA GLU A 55 -8.60 -1.14 -9.01
C GLU A 55 -7.77 -1.06 -7.71
N MET A 56 -7.48 0.16 -7.26
CA MET A 56 -6.74 0.41 -6.01
C MET A 56 -7.47 -0.18 -4.80
N GLU A 57 -8.78 0.06 -4.66
CA GLU A 57 -9.61 -0.50 -3.59
C GLU A 57 -9.53 -2.03 -3.53
N ASN A 58 -9.44 -2.71 -4.68
CA ASN A 58 -9.28 -4.16 -4.70
C ASN A 58 -7.87 -4.61 -4.31
N ILE A 59 -6.84 -3.88 -4.70
CA ILE A 59 -5.45 -4.18 -4.34
C ILE A 59 -5.22 -3.99 -2.83
N LEU A 60 -5.73 -2.90 -2.24
CA LEU A 60 -5.47 -2.57 -0.85
C LEU A 60 -6.12 -3.55 0.15
N LYS A 61 -7.13 -4.32 -0.28
CA LYS A 61 -7.75 -5.39 0.54
C LYS A 61 -6.79 -6.52 0.90
N PHE A 62 -5.69 -6.70 0.16
CA PHE A 62 -4.70 -7.73 0.44
C PHE A 62 -3.69 -7.33 1.52
N TYR A 63 -3.69 -6.06 1.94
CA TYR A 63 -2.80 -5.56 2.98
C TYR A 63 -3.53 -5.48 4.32
N ALA A 64 -2.82 -5.81 5.39
CA ALA A 64 -3.27 -5.48 6.74
C ALA A 64 -3.37 -3.96 6.90
N GLN A 65 -4.34 -3.50 7.71
CA GLN A 65 -4.58 -2.08 7.93
C GLN A 65 -4.10 -1.65 9.32
N ALA A 66 -3.42 -0.51 9.38
CA ALA A 66 -3.11 0.21 10.61
C ALA A 66 -4.03 1.43 10.72
N PRO A 67 -5.13 1.34 11.51
CA PRO A 67 -6.10 2.41 11.58
C PRO A 67 -5.52 3.67 12.23
N PHE A 68 -5.91 4.83 11.71
CA PHE A 68 -5.57 6.11 12.34
C PHE A 68 -6.54 6.40 13.48
N THR A 69 -6.02 6.44 14.70
CA THR A 69 -6.80 6.77 15.90
C THR A 69 -6.28 8.07 16.51
N GLN A 70 -7.17 9.03 16.76
CA GLN A 70 -6.86 10.19 17.61
C GLN A 70 -7.03 9.75 19.06
N ASN A 71 -5.93 9.67 19.80
CA ASN A 71 -5.95 9.57 21.26
C ASN A 71 -6.22 10.93 21.89
#